data_AF-A0A208Y0R1-F1
#
_entry.id   AF-A0A208Y0R1-F1
#
_cell.length_a   1.000
_cell.length_b   1.000
_cell.length_c   1.000
_cell.angle_alpha   90.00
_cell.angle_beta   90.00
_cell.angle_gamma   90.00
#
_symmetry.space_group_name_H-M   'P 1'
#
loop_
_entity.id
_entity.type
_entity.pdbx_description
1 polymer ?
#
loop_
_entity_poly.entity_id
_entity_poly.type
_entity_poly.pdbx_seq_one_letter_code
_entity_poly.pdbx_strand_id
1 'polypeptide(L)'
;MAQAGGDAMNGPMERQCGQAMAEALLALGVLGTLWVLGSALGRLQDLALQTEFAGRHLAFIVAQEAPREIRERAQAYFFHPDRHRWLNHDGSALLPDRAGRFSMDLRQAAGLLPDRAQPGGNAEPARMIRGELLPAYPGLVAGRVSVQPDVAPAARLGGWGTRAPLSSRFAILVNAGHARDDGDVQARIAGAPRAWSDAARRTERAGRAVSALSRVDRPWDRPPPQFDWLTAWQGLLPSDLAGGSR
;
A
#
# COMPACT_ATOMS: atom_id res chain seq x y z
N MET A 1 -52.49 -68.98 53.80
CA MET A 1 -51.60 -67.83 54.10
C MET A 1 -50.61 -67.76 52.95
N ALA A 2 -50.87 -67.04 51.86
CA ALA A 2 -50.97 -65.58 51.67
C ALA A 2 -49.59 -64.91 51.46
N GLN A 3 -49.34 -64.51 50.20
CA GLN A 3 -48.58 -63.33 49.70
C GLN A 3 -47.07 -63.21 50.05
N ALA A 4 -46.19 -62.60 49.25
CA ALA A 4 -46.21 -61.99 47.90
C ALA A 4 -44.78 -61.47 47.61
N GLY A 5 -44.49 -61.14 46.34
CA GLY A 5 -43.45 -60.19 45.91
C GLY A 5 -42.05 -60.78 45.76
N GLY A 6 -41.43 -60.91 44.58
CA GLY A 6 -41.67 -60.20 43.33
C GLY A 6 -41.11 -58.78 43.38
N ASP A 7 -39.80 -58.62 43.18
CA ASP A 7 -39.23 -57.35 42.71
C ASP A 7 -38.29 -57.66 41.54
N ALA A 8 -38.87 -57.51 40.35
CA ALA A 8 -38.18 -57.57 39.08
C ALA A 8 -37.28 -56.35 38.94
N MET A 9 -36.00 -56.60 38.74
CA MET A 9 -35.00 -55.63 38.30
C MET A 9 -35.33 -55.17 36.87
N ASN A 10 -36.26 -54.22 36.75
CA ASN A 10 -36.55 -53.48 35.54
C ASN A 10 -36.20 -52.02 35.77
N GLY A 11 -34.91 -51.70 35.62
CA GLY A 11 -34.53 -50.31 35.35
C GLY A 11 -35.21 -49.87 34.04
N PRO A 12 -35.74 -48.64 33.96
CA PRO A 12 -36.36 -48.18 32.72
C PRO A 12 -35.27 -48.15 31.65
N MET A 13 -35.40 -49.03 30.65
CA MET A 13 -34.79 -48.82 29.35
C MET A 13 -35.40 -47.54 28.79
N GLU A 14 -34.79 -46.40 29.13
CA GLU A 14 -35.08 -45.12 28.52
C GLU A 14 -34.99 -45.29 27.01
N ARG A 15 -36.03 -44.81 26.33
CA ARG A 15 -36.23 -44.92 24.89
C ARG A 15 -35.16 -44.12 24.14
N GLN A 16 -33.93 -44.65 24.04
CA GLN A 16 -32.81 -44.09 23.29
C GLN A 16 -32.93 -44.29 21.76
N CYS A 17 -33.95 -45.01 21.27
CA CYS A 17 -34.04 -45.43 19.87
C CYS A 17 -34.43 -44.35 18.85
N GLY A 18 -34.57 -43.07 19.25
CA GLY A 18 -34.84 -41.97 18.30
C GLY A 18 -34.02 -40.70 18.54
N GLN A 19 -33.53 -40.50 19.77
CA GLN A 19 -32.76 -39.31 20.15
C GLN A 19 -31.36 -39.32 19.52
N ALA A 20 -30.69 -40.48 19.47
CA ALA A 20 -29.36 -40.57 18.85
C ALA A 20 -29.38 -40.21 17.35
N MET A 21 -30.46 -40.57 16.63
CA MET A 21 -30.62 -40.20 15.23
C MET A 21 -30.89 -38.71 15.06
N ALA A 22 -31.74 -38.11 15.90
CA ALA A 22 -32.00 -36.68 15.89
C ALA A 22 -30.74 -35.86 16.24
N GLU A 23 -29.99 -36.28 17.27
CA GLU A 23 -28.73 -35.67 17.67
C GLU A 23 -27.66 -35.82 16.59
N ALA A 24 -27.55 -37.00 15.95
CA ALA A 24 -26.62 -37.20 14.84
C ALA A 24 -26.94 -36.30 13.64
N LEU A 25 -28.23 -36.13 13.31
CA LEU A 25 -28.67 -35.22 12.25
C LEU A 25 -28.38 -33.75 12.59
N LEU A 26 -28.60 -33.34 13.84
CA LEU A 26 -28.25 -32.00 14.31
C LEU A 26 -26.74 -31.76 14.26
N ALA A 27 -25.94 -32.72 14.75
CA ALA A 27 -24.48 -32.64 14.73
C ALA A 27 -23.93 -32.55 13.30
N LEU A 28 -24.43 -33.39 12.39
CA LEU A 28 -24.09 -33.34 10.97
C LEU A 28 -24.50 -32.01 10.32
N GLY A 29 -25.68 -31.49 10.66
CA GLY A 29 -26.14 -30.19 10.19
C GLY A 29 -25.21 -29.05 10.64
N VAL A 30 -24.78 -29.06 11.90
CA VAL A 30 -23.83 -28.07 12.44
C VAL A 30 -22.48 -28.18 11.75
N LEU A 31 -21.95 -29.41 11.59
CA LEU A 31 -20.69 -29.66 10.90
C LEU A 31 -20.73 -29.19 9.43
N GLY A 32 -21.79 -29.52 8.71
CA GLY A 32 -21.99 -29.06 7.33
C GLY A 32 -22.06 -27.54 7.23
N THR A 33 -22.73 -26.90 8.18
CA THR A 33 -22.82 -25.43 8.25
C THR A 33 -21.46 -24.80 8.52
N LEU A 34 -20.70 -25.32 9.48
CA LEU A 34 -19.34 -24.86 9.77
C LEU A 34 -18.42 -25.02 8.57
N TRP A 35 -18.51 -26.12 7.83
CA TRP A 35 -17.73 -26.34 6.62
C TRP A 35 -18.06 -25.32 5.52
N VAL A 36 -19.35 -25.09 5.24
CA VAL A 36 -19.79 -24.13 4.23
C VAL A 36 -19.35 -22.71 4.60
N LEU A 37 -19.58 -22.29 5.85
CA LEU A 37 -19.17 -20.97 6.34
C LEU A 37 -17.64 -20.82 6.33
N GLY A 38 -16.89 -21.78 6.87
CA GLY A 38 -15.43 -21.75 6.88
C GLY A 38 -14.84 -21.63 5.48
N SER A 39 -15.36 -22.41 4.51
CA SER A 39 -14.92 -22.34 3.12
C SER A 39 -15.23 -20.99 2.46
N ALA A 40 -16.41 -20.42 2.76
CA ALA A 40 -16.81 -19.13 2.22
C ALA A 40 -15.99 -17.99 2.82
N LEU A 41 -15.66 -18.05 4.11
CA LEU A 41 -14.76 -17.10 4.76
C LEU A 41 -13.36 -17.13 4.14
N GLY A 42 -12.79 -18.32 3.93
CA GLY A 42 -11.48 -18.48 3.30
C GLY A 42 -11.43 -17.86 1.89
N ARG A 43 -12.47 -18.05 1.08
CA ARG A 43 -12.57 -17.43 -0.25
C ARG A 43 -12.70 -15.90 -0.19
N LEU A 44 -13.46 -15.37 0.78
CA LEU A 44 -13.56 -13.93 0.99
C LEU A 44 -12.22 -13.33 1.46
N GLN A 45 -11.49 -14.05 2.32
CA GLN A 45 -10.17 -13.64 2.79
C GLN A 45 -9.15 -13.63 1.64
N ASP A 46 -9.13 -14.66 0.78
CA ASP A 46 -8.28 -14.69 -0.41
C ASP A 46 -8.62 -13.52 -1.36
N LEU A 47 -9.90 -13.26 -1.63
CA LEU A 47 -10.33 -12.12 -2.43
C LEU A 47 -9.91 -10.77 -1.81
N ALA A 48 -9.96 -10.65 -0.48
CA ALA A 48 -9.51 -9.46 0.23
C ALA A 48 -8.00 -9.25 0.09
N LEU A 49 -7.21 -10.33 0.21
CA LEU A 49 -5.76 -10.29 0.00
C LEU A 49 -5.41 -9.91 -1.44
N GLN A 50 -6.08 -10.48 -2.44
CA GLN A 50 -5.88 -10.07 -3.84
C GLN A 50 -6.25 -8.61 -4.08
N THR A 51 -7.32 -8.13 -3.43
CA THR A 51 -7.70 -6.70 -3.49
C THR A 51 -6.60 -5.81 -2.89
N GLU A 52 -5.98 -6.24 -1.80
CA GLU A 52 -4.88 -5.54 -1.16
C GLU A 52 -3.62 -5.52 -2.05
N PHE A 53 -3.25 -6.67 -2.62
CA PHE A 53 -2.12 -6.80 -3.55
C PHE A 53 -2.32 -5.98 -4.82
N ALA A 54 -3.52 -6.01 -5.40
CA ALA A 54 -3.87 -5.17 -6.54
C ALA A 54 -3.72 -3.68 -6.22
N GLY A 55 -4.12 -3.24 -5.01
CA GLY A 55 -3.93 -1.87 -4.56
C GLY A 55 -2.45 -1.48 -4.44
N ARG A 56 -1.62 -2.34 -3.83
CA ARG A 56 -0.16 -2.13 -3.71
C ARG A 56 0.51 -2.10 -5.08
N HIS A 57 0.14 -3.01 -5.97
CA HIS A 57 0.66 -3.07 -7.32
C HIS A 57 0.28 -1.84 -8.13
N LEU A 58 -0.96 -1.36 -8.01
CA LEU A 58 -1.38 -0.10 -8.62
C LEU A 58 -0.54 1.08 -8.11
N ALA A 59 -0.31 1.16 -6.79
CA ALA A 59 0.56 2.20 -6.21
C ALA A 59 1.97 2.15 -6.82
N PHE A 60 2.54 0.95 -6.98
CA PHE A 60 3.84 0.76 -7.59
C PHE A 60 3.89 1.18 -9.06
N ILE A 61 2.92 0.75 -9.88
CA ILE A 61 2.87 1.13 -11.30
C ILE A 61 2.70 2.65 -11.45
N VAL A 62 1.89 3.27 -10.58
CA VAL A 62 1.72 4.73 -10.53
C VAL A 62 3.02 5.43 -10.16
N ALA A 63 3.77 4.91 -9.18
CA ALA A 63 5.07 5.48 -8.79
C ALA A 63 6.12 5.38 -9.89
N GLN A 64 6.06 4.33 -10.72
CA GLN A 64 6.92 4.15 -11.90
C GLN A 64 6.49 4.96 -13.12
N GLU A 65 5.39 5.71 -13.06
CA GLU A 65 4.82 6.43 -14.21
C GLU A 65 4.51 5.52 -15.42
N ALA A 66 4.14 4.26 -15.18
CA ALA A 66 3.93 3.36 -16.31
C ALA A 66 2.74 3.79 -17.20
N PRO A 67 2.79 3.47 -18.51
CA PRO A 67 1.70 3.77 -19.44
C PRO A 67 0.33 3.25 -18.99
N ARG A 68 -0.74 3.92 -19.44
CA ARG A 68 -2.13 3.57 -19.09
C ARG A 68 -2.46 2.12 -19.41
N GLU A 69 -1.98 1.63 -20.54
CA GLU A 69 -2.18 0.25 -21.02
C GLU A 69 -1.67 -0.81 -20.01
N ILE A 70 -0.53 -0.54 -19.36
CA ILE A 70 0.03 -1.43 -18.33
C ILE A 70 -0.83 -1.40 -17.07
N ARG A 71 -1.35 -0.23 -16.70
CA ARG A 71 -2.25 -0.07 -15.55
C ARG A 71 -3.59 -0.79 -15.77
N GLU A 72 -4.15 -0.71 -16.97
CA GLU A 72 -5.41 -1.37 -17.33
C GLU A 72 -5.26 -2.90 -17.33
N ARG A 73 -4.10 -3.41 -17.78
CA ARG A 73 -3.79 -4.85 -17.73
C ARG A 73 -3.68 -5.42 -16.30
N ALA A 74 -3.37 -4.59 -15.30
CA ALA A 74 -3.28 -5.04 -13.91
C ALA A 74 -4.61 -5.63 -13.40
N GLN A 75 -5.77 -5.12 -13.85
CA GLN A 75 -7.08 -5.68 -13.50
C GLN A 75 -7.18 -7.15 -13.92
N ALA A 76 -6.87 -7.43 -15.19
CA ALA A 76 -6.93 -8.79 -15.74
C ALA A 76 -5.92 -9.74 -15.06
N TYR A 77 -4.82 -9.21 -14.51
CA TYR A 77 -3.82 -10.02 -13.83
C TYR A 77 -4.28 -10.58 -12.48
N PHE A 78 -4.90 -9.74 -11.62
CA PHE A 78 -5.28 -10.09 -10.25
C PHE A 78 -6.67 -10.74 -10.12
N PHE A 79 -7.58 -10.46 -11.06
CA PHE A 79 -8.98 -10.88 -10.95
C PHE A 79 -9.43 -11.79 -12.10
N HIS A 80 -8.48 -12.46 -12.78
CA HIS A 80 -8.83 -13.38 -13.86
C HIS A 80 -9.62 -14.58 -13.32
N PRO A 81 -10.83 -14.88 -13.86
CA PRO A 81 -11.65 -16.01 -13.41
C PRO A 81 -10.93 -17.36 -13.49
N ASP A 82 -10.11 -17.56 -14.51
CA ASP A 82 -9.41 -18.84 -14.73
C ASP A 82 -8.24 -19.07 -13.75
N ARG A 83 -7.70 -18.02 -13.13
CA ARG A 83 -6.61 -18.14 -12.17
C ARG A 83 -7.09 -18.40 -10.75
N HIS A 84 -8.31 -17.97 -10.44
CA HIS A 84 -8.90 -18.07 -9.12
C HIS A 84 -10.25 -18.76 -9.18
N ARG A 85 -10.38 -19.95 -8.59
CA ARG A 85 -11.67 -20.67 -8.47
C ARG A 85 -12.52 -20.06 -7.33
N TRP A 86 -12.86 -18.78 -7.45
CA TRP A 86 -13.77 -18.10 -6.53
C TRP A 86 -15.21 -18.47 -6.83
N LEU A 87 -15.61 -19.65 -6.36
CA LEU A 87 -16.95 -20.20 -6.51
C LEU A 87 -17.64 -20.28 -5.14
N ASN A 88 -18.94 -20.02 -5.12
CA ASN A 88 -19.81 -20.34 -4.01
C ASN A 88 -19.99 -21.86 -3.85
N HIS A 89 -20.58 -22.28 -2.73
CA HIS A 89 -20.87 -23.70 -2.47
C HIS A 89 -21.88 -24.30 -3.46
N ASP A 90 -22.71 -23.47 -4.10
CA ASP A 90 -23.66 -23.84 -5.16
C ASP A 90 -23.02 -23.83 -6.57
N GLY A 91 -21.72 -23.56 -6.67
CA GLY A 91 -20.98 -23.47 -7.94
C GLY A 91 -21.12 -22.14 -8.66
N SER A 92 -21.92 -21.19 -8.18
CA SER A 92 -22.01 -19.85 -8.76
C SER A 92 -20.71 -19.06 -8.53
N ALA A 93 -20.37 -18.13 -9.42
CA ALA A 93 -19.17 -17.32 -9.27
C ALA A 93 -19.32 -16.30 -8.12
N LEU A 94 -18.34 -16.27 -7.21
CA LEU A 94 -18.26 -15.29 -6.12
C LEU A 94 -17.90 -13.90 -6.65
N LEU A 95 -17.13 -13.82 -7.75
CA LEU A 95 -16.85 -12.57 -8.46
C LEU A 95 -17.21 -12.77 -9.95
N PRO A 96 -18.47 -12.57 -10.34
CA PRO A 96 -18.87 -12.74 -11.73
C PRO A 96 -18.27 -11.61 -12.58
N ASP A 97 -17.87 -11.94 -13.81
CA ASP A 97 -17.40 -10.96 -14.79
C ASP A 97 -18.57 -10.11 -15.30
N ARG A 98 -18.92 -9.07 -14.52
CA ARG A 98 -19.97 -8.11 -14.81
C ARG A 98 -19.48 -6.70 -14.49
N ALA A 99 -19.91 -5.74 -15.32
CA ALA A 99 -19.63 -4.34 -15.10
C ALA A 99 -20.05 -3.88 -13.69
N GLY A 100 -19.21 -3.06 -13.04
CA GLY A 100 -19.47 -2.50 -11.70
C GLY A 100 -19.15 -3.43 -10.53
N ARG A 101 -18.74 -4.68 -10.76
CA ARG A 101 -18.25 -5.58 -9.69
C ARG A 101 -16.82 -5.30 -9.29
N PHE A 102 -16.05 -4.71 -10.20
CA PHE A 102 -14.70 -4.21 -9.97
C PHE A 102 -14.66 -2.74 -10.34
N SER A 103 -14.01 -1.93 -9.50
CA SER A 103 -13.66 -0.56 -9.84
C SER A 103 -12.25 -0.23 -9.36
N MET A 104 -11.54 0.54 -10.18
CA MET A 104 -10.25 1.11 -9.86
C MET A 104 -10.33 2.61 -10.06
N ASP A 105 -10.24 3.36 -8.97
CA ASP A 105 -10.30 4.81 -8.98
C ASP A 105 -8.93 5.38 -8.61
N LEU A 106 -8.39 6.24 -9.46
CA LEU A 106 -7.23 7.06 -9.12
C LEU A 106 -7.65 8.51 -8.99
N ARG A 107 -7.19 9.14 -7.90
CA ARG A 107 -7.38 10.56 -7.63
C ARG A 107 -6.01 11.18 -7.45
N GLN A 108 -5.63 12.01 -8.41
CA GLN A 108 -4.48 12.87 -8.27
C GLN A 108 -4.91 14.14 -7.53
N ALA A 109 -4.29 14.36 -6.39
CA ALA A 109 -4.58 15.45 -5.47
C ALA A 109 -3.43 16.47 -5.52
N ALA A 110 -3.19 17.01 -6.72
CA ALA A 110 -2.16 18.02 -6.93
C ALA A 110 -2.49 19.30 -6.14
N GLY A 111 -1.50 19.82 -5.41
CA GLY A 111 -1.64 21.03 -4.60
C GLY A 111 -2.47 20.89 -3.33
N LEU A 112 -2.98 19.70 -2.98
CA LEU A 112 -3.79 19.49 -1.77
C LEU A 112 -2.95 19.21 -0.51
N LEU A 113 -1.65 18.92 -0.66
CA LEU A 113 -0.76 18.81 0.48
C LEU A 113 -0.45 20.21 1.05
N PRO A 114 -0.68 20.43 2.36
CA PRO A 114 -0.22 21.65 3.03
C PRO A 114 1.28 21.84 2.82
N ASP A 115 1.76 23.08 2.73
CA ASP A 115 3.19 23.40 2.50
C ASP A 115 4.15 22.65 3.44
N ARG A 116 3.75 22.45 4.70
CA ARG A 116 4.54 21.73 5.71
C ARG A 116 4.66 20.22 5.47
N ALA A 117 3.73 19.65 4.71
CA ALA A 117 3.70 18.22 4.37
C ALA A 117 4.36 17.94 3.01
N GLN A 118 4.84 18.98 2.33
CA GLN A 118 5.58 18.82 1.09
C GLN A 118 6.99 18.28 1.36
N PRO A 119 7.65 17.64 0.36
CA PRO A 119 9.04 17.22 0.47
C PRO A 119 9.94 18.38 0.94
N GLY A 120 10.66 18.18 2.04
CA GLY A 120 11.50 19.20 2.68
C GLY A 120 10.76 20.24 3.55
N GLY A 121 9.44 20.16 3.70
CA GLY A 121 8.65 21.06 4.54
C GLY A 121 8.42 22.45 3.93
N ASN A 122 8.05 23.44 4.75
CA ASN A 122 7.68 24.78 4.26
C ASN A 122 8.79 25.83 4.37
N ALA A 123 10.01 25.42 4.74
CA ALA A 123 11.14 26.33 4.82
C ALA A 123 11.44 26.91 3.42
N GLU A 124 11.79 28.19 3.37
CA GLU A 124 12.14 28.88 2.11
C GLU A 124 13.16 28.12 1.25
N PRO A 125 14.26 27.56 1.81
CA PRO A 125 15.25 26.84 1.01
C PRO A 125 14.68 25.54 0.44
N ALA A 126 13.82 24.86 1.22
CA ALA A 126 13.19 23.62 0.79
C ALA A 126 12.18 23.85 -0.34
N ARG A 127 11.47 24.99 -0.35
CA ARG A 127 10.56 25.35 -1.46
C ARG A 127 11.33 25.64 -2.75
N MET A 128 12.44 26.37 -2.65
CA MET A 128 13.32 26.64 -3.80
C MET A 128 13.88 25.34 -4.37
N ILE A 129 14.49 24.50 -3.51
CA ILE A 129 15.07 23.22 -3.92
C ILE A 129 14.02 22.29 -4.54
N ARG A 130 12.81 22.24 -3.97
CA ARG A 130 11.70 21.46 -4.54
C ARG A 130 11.31 21.95 -5.93
N GLY A 131 11.24 23.26 -6.13
CA GLY A 131 10.89 23.83 -7.44
C GLY A 131 11.88 23.43 -8.54
N GLU A 132 13.16 23.30 -8.21
CA GLU A 132 14.20 22.95 -9.18
C GLU A 132 14.44 21.44 -9.31
N LEU A 133 14.52 20.70 -8.21
CA LEU A 133 14.79 19.25 -8.24
C LEU A 133 13.55 18.43 -8.58
N LEU A 134 12.35 18.95 -8.30
CA LEU A 134 11.09 18.24 -8.44
C LEU A 134 10.08 19.04 -9.31
N PRO A 135 10.45 19.45 -10.53
CA PRO A 135 9.64 20.36 -11.36
C PRO A 135 8.31 19.73 -11.79
N ALA A 136 8.29 18.40 -11.94
CA ALA A 136 7.11 17.62 -12.32
C ALA A 136 6.40 16.97 -11.12
N TYR A 137 6.65 17.42 -9.89
CA TYR A 137 6.07 16.80 -8.69
C TYR A 137 4.56 17.06 -8.60
N PRO A 138 3.72 16.02 -8.83
CA PRO A 138 2.28 16.15 -8.84
C PRO A 138 1.67 16.22 -7.44
N GLY A 139 2.43 16.02 -6.37
CA GLY A 139 1.87 15.89 -5.02
C GLY A 139 1.37 14.49 -4.70
N LEU A 140 0.24 14.42 -3.99
CA LEU A 140 -0.37 13.18 -3.52
C LEU A 140 -1.13 12.51 -4.66
N VAL A 141 -0.88 11.22 -4.87
CA VAL A 141 -1.76 10.37 -5.66
C VAL A 141 -2.38 9.35 -4.72
N ALA A 142 -3.71 9.34 -4.68
CA ALA A 142 -4.49 8.37 -3.92
C ALA A 142 -5.23 7.44 -4.88
N GLY A 143 -5.25 6.15 -4.56
CA GLY A 143 -5.99 5.16 -5.33
C GLY A 143 -6.93 4.36 -4.46
N ARG A 144 -7.97 3.82 -5.08
CA ARG A 144 -8.86 2.81 -4.49
C ARG A 144 -9.07 1.69 -5.49
N VAL A 145 -8.91 0.46 -5.02
CA VAL A 145 -9.37 -0.74 -5.71
C VAL A 145 -10.55 -1.28 -4.92
N SER A 146 -11.66 -1.59 -5.59
CA SER A 146 -12.87 -2.10 -4.95
C SER A 146 -13.41 -3.29 -5.71
N VAL A 147 -13.79 -4.35 -4.98
CA VAL A 147 -14.51 -5.50 -5.51
C VAL A 147 -15.79 -5.73 -4.72
N GLN A 148 -16.83 -6.15 -5.42
CA GLN A 148 -18.13 -6.48 -4.84
C GLN A 148 -18.40 -7.98 -5.01
N PRO A 149 -18.11 -8.81 -4.00
CA PRO A 149 -18.42 -10.24 -4.06
C PRO A 149 -19.93 -10.49 -4.08
N ASP A 150 -20.33 -11.55 -4.77
CA ASP A 150 -21.70 -12.07 -4.84
C ASP A 150 -21.78 -13.38 -4.06
N VAL A 151 -22.04 -13.27 -2.75
CA VAL A 151 -22.16 -14.44 -1.85
C VAL A 151 -23.51 -15.13 -2.03
N ALA A 152 -23.50 -16.46 -2.09
CA ALA A 152 -24.70 -17.28 -2.26
C ALA A 152 -25.69 -17.18 -1.07
N PRO A 153 -26.99 -17.43 -1.28
CA PRO A 153 -28.05 -17.24 -0.28
C PRO A 153 -27.82 -17.91 1.07
N ALA A 154 -27.31 -19.14 1.10
CA ALA A 154 -27.07 -19.86 2.37
C ALA A 154 -26.01 -19.17 3.24
N ALA A 155 -25.02 -18.51 2.64
CA ALA A 155 -24.04 -17.72 3.39
C ALA A 155 -24.64 -16.40 3.92
N ARG A 156 -25.68 -15.86 3.24
CA ARG A 156 -26.42 -14.66 3.68
C ARG A 156 -27.25 -14.94 4.94
N LEU A 157 -27.76 -16.18 5.08
CA LEU A 157 -28.47 -16.63 6.29
C LEU A 157 -27.56 -16.60 7.54
N GLY A 158 -26.25 -16.73 7.37
CA GLY A 158 -25.24 -16.57 8.42
C GLY A 158 -24.97 -15.11 8.83
N GLY A 159 -25.78 -14.14 8.38
CA GLY A 159 -25.64 -12.73 8.73
C GLY A 159 -24.59 -11.95 7.91
N TRP A 160 -23.99 -12.58 6.91
CA TRP A 160 -23.05 -11.89 6.01
C TRP A 160 -23.83 -11.05 4.99
N GLY A 161 -24.02 -9.78 5.34
CA GLY A 161 -24.74 -8.79 4.56
C GLY A 161 -24.21 -8.67 3.12
N THR A 162 -25.15 -8.69 2.19
CA THR A 162 -24.99 -8.95 0.75
C THR A 162 -24.17 -7.97 -0.10
N ARG A 163 -23.52 -6.95 0.45
CA ARG A 163 -22.96 -5.87 -0.40
C ARG A 163 -21.74 -5.17 0.16
N ALA A 164 -21.05 -5.68 1.18
CA ALA A 164 -19.85 -4.99 1.66
C ALA A 164 -18.74 -5.07 0.59
N PRO A 165 -18.38 -3.96 -0.09
CA PRO A 165 -17.29 -3.99 -1.03
C PRO A 165 -15.99 -4.25 -0.26
N LEU A 166 -15.18 -5.19 -0.73
CA LEU A 166 -13.79 -5.27 -0.28
C LEU A 166 -13.04 -4.18 -1.00
N SER A 167 -12.31 -3.36 -0.26
CA SER A 167 -11.57 -2.26 -0.87
C SER A 167 -10.18 -2.10 -0.28
N SER A 168 -9.24 -1.78 -1.14
CA SER A 168 -7.88 -1.38 -0.79
C SER A 168 -7.69 0.08 -1.18
N ARG A 169 -7.04 0.85 -0.32
CA ARG A 169 -6.75 2.27 -0.54
C ARG A 169 -5.28 2.51 -0.32
N PHE A 170 -4.67 3.34 -1.15
CA PHE A 170 -3.32 3.81 -0.96
C PHE A 170 -3.24 5.31 -1.20
N ALA A 171 -2.21 5.93 -0.63
CA ALA A 171 -1.86 7.32 -0.88
C ALA A 171 -0.32 7.39 -0.89
N ILE A 172 0.24 7.86 -2.00
CA ILE A 172 1.68 7.95 -2.20
C ILE A 172 2.05 9.32 -2.78
N LEU A 173 3.25 9.77 -2.46
CA LEU A 173 3.84 10.90 -3.17
C LEU A 173 4.52 10.37 -4.43
N VAL A 174 4.07 10.84 -5.60
CA VAL A 174 4.69 10.49 -6.88
C VAL A 174 5.70 11.57 -7.23
N ASN A 175 6.80 11.23 -7.89
CA ASN A 175 7.89 12.14 -8.24
C ASN A 175 8.41 13.02 -7.10
N ALA A 176 8.46 12.45 -5.89
CA ALA A 176 8.86 13.15 -4.67
C ALA A 176 10.38 13.11 -4.42
N GLY A 177 11.17 12.75 -5.42
CA GLY A 177 12.64 12.67 -5.34
C GLY A 177 13.22 11.29 -5.63
N HIS A 178 12.39 10.29 -5.93
CA HIS A 178 12.90 9.07 -6.56
C HIS A 178 13.26 9.35 -8.02
N ALA A 179 14.29 8.65 -8.49
CA ALA A 179 14.73 8.67 -9.88
C ALA A 179 14.55 7.28 -10.48
N ARG A 180 14.33 7.22 -11.79
CA ARG A 180 14.13 5.96 -12.52
C ARG A 180 15.44 5.19 -12.70
N ASP A 181 16.53 5.93 -12.91
CA ASP A 181 17.87 5.44 -13.15
C ASP A 181 18.90 6.56 -12.85
N ASP A 182 20.19 6.23 -12.97
CA ASP A 182 21.29 7.18 -12.71
C ASP A 182 21.26 8.38 -13.67
N GLY A 183 20.77 8.20 -14.91
CA GLY A 183 20.64 9.28 -15.88
C GLY A 183 19.58 10.30 -15.45
N ASP A 184 18.44 9.82 -14.94
CA ASP A 184 17.39 10.66 -14.35
C ASP A 184 17.91 11.41 -13.10
N VAL A 185 18.70 10.74 -12.25
CA VAL A 185 19.39 11.41 -11.12
C VAL A 185 20.28 12.54 -11.63
N GLN A 186 21.16 12.25 -12.58
CA GLN A 186 22.11 13.24 -13.12
C GLN A 186 21.37 14.41 -13.78
N ALA A 187 20.34 14.15 -14.58
CA ALA A 187 19.55 15.19 -15.23
C ALA A 187 18.84 16.10 -14.23
N ARG A 188 18.25 15.54 -13.16
CA ARG A 188 17.60 16.33 -12.10
C ARG A 188 18.59 17.17 -11.31
N ILE A 189 19.71 16.58 -10.91
CA ILE A 189 20.79 17.27 -10.22
C ILE A 189 21.36 18.40 -11.08
N ALA A 190 21.56 18.13 -12.37
CA ALA A 190 22.03 19.12 -13.34
C ALA A 190 21.01 20.25 -13.56
N GLY A 191 19.71 19.93 -13.52
CA GLY A 191 18.62 20.89 -13.68
C GLY A 191 18.39 21.83 -12.50
N ALA A 192 19.16 21.73 -11.41
CA ALA A 192 18.96 22.52 -10.18
C ALA A 192 20.14 23.45 -9.81
N PRO A 193 20.51 24.39 -10.70
CA PRO A 193 21.68 25.25 -10.51
C PRO A 193 21.57 26.18 -9.30
N ARG A 194 20.37 26.68 -8.97
CA ARG A 194 20.23 27.58 -7.81
C ARG A 194 20.32 26.78 -6.53
N ALA A 195 19.75 25.57 -6.47
CA ALA A 195 19.90 24.68 -5.32
C ALA A 195 21.37 24.45 -4.95
N TRP A 196 22.22 24.15 -5.93
CA TRP A 196 23.67 23.98 -5.73
C TRP A 196 24.36 25.28 -5.29
N SER A 197 24.12 26.37 -6.01
CA SER A 197 24.80 27.64 -5.72
C SER A 197 24.38 28.24 -4.36
N ASP A 198 23.12 28.08 -3.95
CA ASP A 198 22.63 28.51 -2.63
C ASP A 198 23.24 27.69 -1.51
N ALA A 199 23.29 26.37 -1.65
CA ALA A 199 23.93 25.48 -0.70
C ALA A 199 25.41 25.86 -0.53
N ALA A 200 26.12 26.08 -1.63
CA ALA A 200 27.50 26.53 -1.64
C ALA A 200 27.68 27.84 -0.85
N ARG A 201 26.90 28.88 -1.18
CA ARG A 201 26.96 30.20 -0.51
C ARG A 201 26.58 30.14 0.97
N ARG A 202 25.70 29.23 1.38
CA ARG A 202 25.31 29.05 2.79
C ARG A 202 26.42 28.35 3.58
N THR A 203 26.96 27.27 3.05
CA THR A 203 28.09 26.55 3.65
C THR A 203 29.31 27.45 3.75
N GLU A 204 29.61 28.24 2.73
CA GLU A 204 30.69 29.21 2.74
C GLU A 204 30.48 30.28 3.84
N ARG A 205 29.28 30.85 3.94
CA ARG A 205 28.97 31.84 5.00
C ARG A 205 29.11 31.25 6.40
N ALA A 206 28.56 30.06 6.64
CA ALA A 206 28.70 29.36 7.91
C ALA A 206 30.17 29.03 8.22
N GLY A 207 30.89 28.56 7.22
CA GLY A 207 32.31 28.24 7.29
C GLY A 207 33.18 29.45 7.63
N ARG A 208 32.93 30.61 7.00
CA ARG A 208 33.60 31.88 7.34
C ARG A 208 33.31 32.31 8.77
N ALA A 209 32.08 32.11 9.27
CA ALA A 209 31.74 32.41 10.66
C ALA A 209 32.52 31.51 11.65
N VAL A 210 32.68 30.22 11.35
CA VAL A 210 33.51 29.30 12.15
C VAL A 210 35.00 29.65 12.01
N SER A 211 35.46 30.04 10.82
CA SER A 211 36.86 30.45 10.61
C SER A 211 37.24 31.69 11.41
N ALA A 212 36.28 32.52 11.83
CA ALA A 212 36.54 33.62 12.77
C ALA A 212 37.03 33.12 14.14
N LEU A 213 36.70 31.87 14.51
CA LEU A 213 37.16 31.18 15.72
C LEU A 213 38.52 30.49 15.54
N SER A 214 39.17 30.59 14.38
CA SER A 214 40.48 29.96 14.09
C SER A 214 41.59 30.29 15.10
N ARG A 215 41.48 31.41 15.82
CA ARG A 215 42.40 31.74 16.92
C ARG A 215 42.32 30.75 18.08
N VAL A 216 41.14 30.19 18.35
CA VAL A 216 40.91 29.18 19.38
C VAL A 216 41.52 27.85 18.95
N ASP A 217 41.42 27.49 17.67
CA ASP A 217 41.92 26.21 17.14
C ASP A 217 43.44 26.19 16.87
N ARG A 218 44.11 27.35 16.97
CA ARG A 218 45.54 27.51 16.65
C ARG A 218 46.48 26.55 17.41
N PRO A 219 46.28 26.25 18.70
CA PRO A 219 47.11 25.29 19.44
C PRO A 219 47.02 23.83 18.93
N TRP A 220 45.97 23.51 18.16
CA TRP A 220 45.73 22.16 17.62
C TRP A 220 46.19 22.01 16.17
N ASP A 221 46.83 23.03 15.59
CA ASP A 221 47.41 23.05 14.24
C ASP A 221 46.45 22.53 13.14
N ARG A 222 45.16 22.85 13.30
CA ARG A 222 44.11 22.38 12.39
C ARG A 222 44.21 23.13 11.06
N PRO A 223 44.16 22.43 9.90
CA PRO A 223 44.16 23.09 8.60
C PRO A 223 42.92 24.00 8.45
N PRO A 224 43.05 25.13 7.71
CA PRO A 224 41.93 26.01 7.47
C PRO A 224 40.84 25.28 6.69
N PRO A 225 39.55 25.54 6.98
CA PRO A 225 38.46 24.88 6.29
C PRO A 225 38.46 25.20 4.78
N GLN A 226 38.31 24.18 3.95
CA GLN A 226 38.15 24.31 2.50
C GLN A 226 36.68 24.60 2.17
N PHE A 227 36.40 25.77 1.61
CA PHE A 227 35.03 26.18 1.27
C PHE A 227 34.65 25.91 -0.17
N ASP A 228 35.64 25.73 -1.04
CA ASP A 228 35.43 25.40 -2.45
C ASP A 228 35.34 23.88 -2.64
N TRP A 229 34.34 23.28 -2.00
CA TRP A 229 34.05 21.87 -2.19
C TRP A 229 33.40 21.61 -3.54
N LEU A 230 32.76 22.61 -4.16
CA LEU A 230 32.07 22.44 -5.44
C LEU A 230 33.03 22.11 -6.59
N THR A 231 34.25 22.66 -6.56
CA THR A 231 35.29 22.38 -7.55
C THR A 231 35.67 20.90 -7.62
N ALA A 232 35.61 20.16 -6.51
CA ALA A 232 35.83 18.71 -6.50
C ALA A 232 34.77 17.93 -7.30
N TRP A 233 33.61 18.54 -7.56
CA TRP A 233 32.49 17.95 -8.27
C TRP A 233 32.29 18.53 -9.68
N GLN A 234 33.21 19.37 -10.18
CA GLN A 234 33.06 20.03 -11.50
C GLN A 234 32.82 19.06 -12.65
N GLY A 235 33.40 17.87 -12.62
CA GLY A 235 33.18 16.84 -13.66
C GLY A 235 31.78 16.22 -13.64
N LEU A 236 31.00 16.44 -12.58
CA LEU A 236 29.65 15.92 -12.37
C LEU A 236 28.58 17.03 -12.34
N LEU A 237 29.00 18.30 -12.43
CA LEU A 237 28.13 19.46 -12.43
C LEU A 237 27.88 19.96 -13.86
N PRO A 238 26.72 20.60 -14.11
CA PRO A 238 26.47 21.39 -15.31
C PRO A 238 27.63 22.36 -15.60
N SER A 239 28.03 22.45 -16.87
CA SER A 239 29.19 23.23 -17.32
C SER A 239 29.09 24.74 -17.03
N ASP A 240 27.89 25.26 -16.85
CA ASP A 240 27.60 26.66 -16.49
C ASP A 240 27.84 26.97 -14.99
N LEU A 241 27.89 25.95 -14.14
CA LEU A 241 28.18 26.10 -12.69
C LEU A 241 29.66 25.93 -12.35
N ALA A 242 30.45 25.36 -13.27
CA ALA A 242 31.86 25.06 -13.08
C ALA A 242 32.79 26.29 -13.09
N GLY A 243 32.26 27.52 -13.12
CA GLY A 243 33.10 28.72 -13.09
C GLY A 243 34.00 28.83 -14.31
N GLY A 244 33.43 28.67 -15.51
CA GLY A 244 34.06 29.08 -16.75
C GLY A 244 33.80 30.56 -17.02
N SER A 245 34.48 31.45 -16.31
CA SER A 245 34.73 32.80 -16.83
C SER A 245 35.58 32.67 -18.09
N ARG A 246 35.04 33.06 -19.24
CA ARG A 246 35.85 33.70 -20.28
C ARG A 246 35.62 35.20 -20.18
#